data_AF-A0A851SWI3-F1
#
_entry.id   AF-A0A851SWI3-F1
#
_cell.length_a   1.000
_cell.length_b   1.000
_cell.length_c   1.000
_cell.angle_alpha   90.00
_cell.angle_beta   90.00
_cell.angle_gamma   90.00
#
_symmetry.space_group_name_H-M   'P 1'
#
loop_
_entity.id
_entity.type
_entity.pdbx_description
1 polymer ?
#
loop_
_entity_poly.entity_id
_entity_poly.type
_entity_poly.pdbx_seq_one_letter_code
_entity_poly.pdbx_strand_id
1 'polypeptide(L)'
;AEIHEVLEEYKEGAAKFIGMPDTVLYCSLQDPVAPCPSGYNTNKAVSLWGTSGRMEVTASKFMDMQRAIKPDWFQCICDGDTISGEVGRKRAKKAVDRSLSFLDECLQLLEKSPELQGSVIIGAIEGGDVLEERLRSARETAKRPVGGFLLDGFQGHAMAKETKLNLIASVTAELPEDKPRIIHGIGKPDEVLECIERGVDIFESFFPFQVTERGCALSFSYDCHPNPEAAAVLNQNGVQDPEENNAEKDEDEISGADSEITPFEISLKDKRYQEDFGPLLEGCTCYCCQRHTRAYVHHLLVTNELLAGVLLMMHNFQHYFSFFGAIRDALRDNKLEQLKELVCRQALQGPANAKPRQ
;
A
#
# COMPACT_ATOMS: atom_id res chain seq x y z
N ALA A 1 20.37 21.23 0.47
CA ALA A 1 19.57 21.27 -0.75
C ALA A 1 18.48 20.22 -0.61
N GLU A 2 17.23 20.61 -0.80
CA GLU A 2 16.16 19.62 -0.90
C GLU A 2 16.40 18.76 -2.15
N ILE A 3 16.00 17.49 -2.16
CA ILE A 3 16.30 16.54 -3.26
C ILE A 3 15.87 17.10 -4.63
N HIS A 4 14.77 17.86 -4.67
CA HIS A 4 14.29 18.48 -5.92
C HIS A 4 15.30 19.49 -6.51
N GLU A 5 15.95 20.33 -5.69
CA GLU A 5 16.96 21.30 -6.15
C GLU A 5 18.18 20.57 -6.77
N VAL A 6 18.54 19.41 -6.20
CA VAL A 6 19.63 18.58 -6.72
C VAL A 6 19.26 17.98 -8.08
N LEU A 7 18.03 17.48 -8.21
CA LEU A 7 17.52 16.93 -9.47
C LEU A 7 17.34 18.00 -10.55
N GLU A 8 16.95 19.21 -10.17
CA GLU A 8 16.85 20.36 -11.07
C GLU A 8 18.21 20.71 -11.69
N GLU A 9 19.28 20.69 -10.90
CA GLU A 9 20.63 20.92 -11.42
C GLU A 9 21.12 19.72 -12.27
N TYR A 10 20.75 18.49 -11.88
CA TYR A 10 21.12 17.26 -12.60
C TYR A 10 20.45 17.14 -13.98
N LYS A 11 19.22 17.64 -14.15
CA LYS A 11 18.46 17.78 -15.42
C LYS A 11 18.08 16.49 -16.14
N GLU A 12 18.69 15.36 -15.83
CA GLU A 12 18.48 14.09 -16.52
C GLU A 12 17.36 13.22 -15.91
N GLY A 13 16.70 13.69 -14.84
CA GLY A 13 15.60 12.98 -14.20
C GLY A 13 16.05 11.96 -13.15
N ALA A 14 15.11 11.52 -12.32
CA ALA A 14 15.37 10.67 -11.17
C ALA A 14 15.86 9.26 -11.56
N ALA A 15 15.30 8.67 -12.62
CA ALA A 15 15.68 7.33 -13.11
C ALA A 15 17.19 7.24 -13.43
N LYS A 16 17.71 8.23 -14.17
CA LYS A 16 19.14 8.33 -14.47
C LYS A 16 19.97 8.67 -13.25
N PHE A 17 19.46 9.52 -12.36
CA PHE A 17 20.16 9.90 -11.13
C PHE A 17 20.47 8.69 -10.24
N ILE A 18 19.54 7.72 -10.16
CA ILE A 18 19.73 6.47 -9.41
C ILE A 18 20.43 5.36 -10.22
N GLY A 19 20.88 5.64 -11.44
CA GLY A 19 21.57 4.68 -12.30
C GLY A 19 20.67 3.64 -12.96
N MET A 20 19.37 3.90 -13.09
CA MET A 20 18.36 3.00 -13.64
C MET A 20 17.53 3.67 -14.76
N PRO A 21 18.14 4.04 -15.90
CA PRO A 21 17.50 4.84 -16.95
C PRO A 21 16.27 4.19 -17.61
N ASP A 22 16.21 2.86 -17.63
CA ASP A 22 15.15 2.09 -18.31
C ASP A 22 13.99 1.70 -17.38
N THR A 23 13.96 2.24 -16.16
CA THR A 23 12.92 1.94 -15.17
C THR A 23 11.73 2.88 -15.31
N VAL A 24 10.53 2.31 -15.24
CA VAL A 24 9.28 3.05 -15.19
C VAL A 24 9.07 3.62 -13.78
N LEU A 25 8.83 4.93 -13.67
CA LEU A 25 8.63 5.63 -12.42
C LEU A 25 7.20 6.15 -12.29
N TYR A 26 6.52 5.73 -11.22
CA TYR A 26 5.31 6.37 -10.72
C TYR A 26 5.65 7.22 -9.48
N CYS A 27 5.37 8.52 -9.53
CA CYS A 27 5.56 9.43 -8.40
C CYS A 27 4.23 9.64 -7.65
N SER A 28 4.07 9.00 -6.49
CA SER A 28 3.00 9.31 -5.54
C SER A 28 3.28 10.61 -4.80
N LEU A 29 2.24 11.19 -4.18
CA LEU A 29 2.35 12.43 -3.42
C LEU A 29 2.90 12.20 -2.00
N GLN A 30 2.51 11.09 -1.38
CA GLN A 30 2.88 10.72 0.00
C GLN A 30 3.51 9.33 0.02
N ASP A 31 4.35 9.10 1.02
CA ASP A 31 4.81 7.76 1.39
C ASP A 31 3.71 7.09 2.24
N PRO A 32 3.12 5.96 1.80
CA PRO A 32 2.05 5.28 2.53
C PRO A 32 2.46 4.76 3.91
N VAL A 33 3.77 4.68 4.20
CA VAL A 33 4.29 4.21 5.50
C VAL A 33 4.55 5.36 6.46
N ALA A 34 4.83 6.56 5.94
CA ALA A 34 5.17 7.71 6.78
C ALA A 34 3.89 8.36 7.34
N PRO A 35 3.87 8.75 8.63
CA PRO A 35 2.76 9.49 9.17
C PRO A 35 2.66 10.86 8.49
N CYS A 36 1.48 11.19 7.98
CA CYS A 36 1.16 12.50 7.43
C CYS A 36 0.27 13.27 8.42
N PRO A 37 0.79 14.28 9.14
CA PRO A 37 -0.04 15.13 9.99
C PRO A 37 -1.18 15.80 9.20
N SER A 38 -2.38 15.80 9.76
CA SER A 38 -3.57 16.42 9.17
C SER A 38 -3.71 17.89 9.56
N GLY A 39 -4.55 18.62 8.82
CA GLY A 39 -4.97 20.00 9.14
C GLY A 39 -4.14 21.11 8.51
N TYR A 40 -3.23 20.80 7.60
CA TYR A 40 -2.29 21.78 7.01
C TYR A 40 -2.61 22.18 5.56
N ASN A 41 -3.60 21.53 4.93
CA ASN A 41 -3.96 21.82 3.54
C ASN A 41 -4.80 23.10 3.43
N THR A 42 -4.39 23.99 2.53
CA THR A 42 -5.08 25.26 2.26
C THR A 42 -5.78 25.23 0.90
N ASN A 43 -6.44 26.32 0.51
CA ASN A 43 -7.00 26.43 -0.83
C ASN A 43 -5.93 26.58 -1.93
N LYS A 44 -4.68 26.90 -1.57
CA LYS A 44 -3.61 27.23 -2.53
C LYS A 44 -2.48 26.21 -2.55
N ALA A 45 -2.36 25.41 -1.49
CA ALA A 45 -1.26 24.51 -1.30
C ALA A 45 -1.63 23.31 -0.45
N VAL A 46 -0.92 22.22 -0.71
CA VAL A 46 -0.94 20.98 0.07
C VAL A 46 0.38 20.90 0.84
N SER A 47 0.33 20.41 2.07
CA SER A 47 1.55 20.17 2.86
C SER A 47 2.06 18.76 2.62
N LEU A 48 3.36 18.62 2.41
CA LEU A 48 4.08 17.35 2.36
C LEU A 48 5.08 17.28 3.52
N TRP A 49 5.41 16.07 3.96
CA TRP A 49 6.38 15.83 5.02
C TRP A 49 7.50 14.96 4.50
N GLY A 50 8.72 15.47 4.60
CA GLY A 50 9.94 14.70 4.33
C GLY A 50 10.84 14.65 5.56
N THR A 51 12.03 14.10 5.39
CA THR A 51 13.06 14.04 6.44
C THR A 51 13.46 15.41 6.98
N SER A 52 13.31 16.46 6.17
CA SER A 52 13.60 17.86 6.54
C SER A 52 12.41 18.59 7.16
N GLY A 53 11.27 17.92 7.36
CA GLY A 53 10.06 18.49 7.94
C GLY A 53 8.99 18.84 6.89
N ARG A 54 8.10 19.79 7.25
CA ARG A 54 6.95 20.19 6.45
C ARG A 54 7.35 21.09 5.29
N MET A 55 6.88 20.75 4.09
CA MET A 55 6.97 21.58 2.89
C MET A 55 5.57 21.96 2.43
N GLU A 56 5.30 23.25 2.25
CA GLU A 56 4.09 23.72 1.59
C GLU A 56 4.30 23.74 0.07
N VAL A 57 3.39 23.11 -0.66
CA VAL A 57 3.52 22.88 -2.10
C VAL A 57 2.28 23.40 -2.82
N THR A 58 2.48 24.42 -3.67
CA THR A 58 1.48 24.91 -4.63
C THR A 58 1.49 24.05 -5.89
N ALA A 59 0.47 24.15 -6.75
CA ALA A 59 0.48 23.45 -8.05
C ALA A 59 1.70 23.81 -8.92
N SER A 60 2.10 25.10 -8.97
CA SER A 60 3.34 25.50 -9.67
C SER A 60 4.58 24.83 -9.10
N LYS A 61 4.78 24.90 -7.77
CA LYS A 61 5.96 24.29 -7.14
C LYS A 61 5.96 22.77 -7.32
N PHE A 62 4.79 22.13 -7.23
CA PHE A 62 4.63 20.71 -7.51
C PHE A 62 5.06 20.36 -8.93
N MET A 63 4.61 21.12 -9.94
CA MET A 63 5.00 20.89 -11.32
C MET A 63 6.48 21.16 -11.59
N ASP A 64 7.10 22.11 -10.88
CA ASP A 64 8.55 22.33 -10.92
C ASP A 64 9.30 21.08 -10.43
N MET A 65 8.85 20.49 -9.31
CA MET A 65 9.40 19.22 -8.82
C MET A 65 9.21 18.09 -9.84
N GLN A 66 8.04 17.99 -10.49
CA GLN A 66 7.82 16.97 -11.52
C GLN A 66 8.77 17.16 -12.71
N ARG A 67 9.01 18.39 -13.17
CA ARG A 67 9.98 18.68 -14.26
C ARG A 67 11.40 18.26 -13.90
N ALA A 68 11.77 18.28 -12.62
CA ALA A 68 13.04 17.79 -12.12
C ALA A 68 13.09 16.26 -12.05
N ILE A 69 12.03 15.63 -11.56
CA ILE A 69 11.93 14.17 -11.37
C ILE A 69 11.79 13.44 -12.71
N LYS A 70 11.00 14.00 -13.63
CA LYS A 70 10.64 13.42 -14.95
C LYS A 70 10.09 11.99 -14.85
N PRO A 71 9.03 11.75 -14.05
CA PRO A 71 8.48 10.41 -13.92
C PRO A 71 7.65 10.04 -15.16
N ASP A 72 7.48 8.75 -15.42
CA ASP A 72 6.53 8.28 -16.43
C ASP A 72 5.11 8.62 -16.01
N TRP A 73 4.72 8.30 -14.77
CA TRP A 73 3.40 8.64 -14.21
C TRP A 73 3.55 9.45 -12.93
N PHE A 74 2.64 10.38 -12.66
CA PHE A 74 2.62 11.07 -11.36
C PHE A 74 1.19 11.34 -10.88
N GLN A 75 0.98 11.14 -9.58
CA GLN A 75 -0.25 11.54 -8.89
C GLN A 75 -0.40 13.05 -8.97
N CYS A 76 -1.56 13.56 -9.38
CA CYS A 76 -1.88 14.98 -9.26
C CYS A 76 -1.90 15.39 -7.78
N ILE A 77 -1.35 16.56 -7.46
CA ILE A 77 -1.49 17.16 -6.13
C ILE A 77 -2.99 17.26 -5.76
N CYS A 78 -3.33 16.80 -4.56
CA CYS A 78 -4.72 16.64 -4.12
C CYS A 78 -4.87 16.93 -2.63
N ASP A 79 -6.09 17.24 -2.22
CA ASP A 79 -6.46 17.46 -0.82
C ASP A 79 -7.06 16.18 -0.19
N GLY A 80 -6.21 15.16 -0.01
CA GLY A 80 -6.56 13.87 0.62
C GLY A 80 -6.67 13.90 2.15
N ASP A 81 -6.59 15.08 2.77
CA ASP A 81 -6.68 15.27 4.22
C ASP A 81 -8.15 15.23 4.70
N THR A 82 -8.78 14.09 4.45
CA THR A 82 -10.15 13.74 4.83
C THR A 82 -10.18 12.45 5.66
N ILE A 83 -9.19 12.27 6.54
CA ILE A 83 -9.06 11.06 7.36
C ILE A 83 -10.36 10.83 8.16
N SER A 84 -10.87 9.59 8.07
CA SER A 84 -12.20 9.14 8.48
C SER A 84 -12.52 9.38 9.96
N GLY A 85 -13.80 9.61 10.27
CA GLY A 85 -14.34 9.72 11.63
C GLY A 85 -14.94 11.09 12.00
N GLU A 86 -14.51 12.17 11.34
CA GLU A 86 -14.94 13.55 11.67
C GLU A 86 -15.29 14.43 10.44
N VAL A 87 -15.29 13.85 9.23
CA VAL A 87 -15.42 14.64 8.00
C VAL A 87 -16.88 14.99 7.71
N GLY A 88 -17.29 16.19 8.14
CA GLY A 88 -18.56 16.76 7.70
C GLY A 88 -18.60 16.96 6.17
N ARG A 89 -19.79 16.84 5.57
CA ARG A 89 -20.06 17.04 4.12
C ARG A 89 -19.36 18.29 3.53
N LYS A 90 -19.25 19.38 4.31
CA LYS A 90 -18.54 20.61 3.89
C LYS A 90 -17.04 20.41 3.65
N ARG A 91 -16.36 19.57 4.44
CA ARG A 91 -14.93 19.28 4.32
C ARG A 91 -14.65 18.36 3.12
N ALA A 92 -15.46 17.33 2.94
CA ALA A 92 -15.44 16.45 1.78
C ALA A 92 -15.62 17.24 0.48
N LYS A 93 -16.64 18.11 0.42
CA LYS A 93 -16.86 18.99 -0.74
C LYS A 93 -15.64 19.87 -1.05
N LYS A 94 -15.04 20.49 -0.02
CA LYS A 94 -13.83 21.32 -0.19
C LYS A 94 -12.65 20.53 -0.71
N ALA A 95 -12.44 19.30 -0.24
CA ALA A 95 -11.37 18.43 -0.72
C ALA A 95 -11.52 18.20 -2.24
N VAL A 96 -12.71 17.80 -2.67
CA VAL A 96 -13.01 17.57 -4.09
C VAL A 96 -12.84 18.86 -4.91
N ASP A 97 -13.37 19.99 -4.45
CA ASP A 97 -13.27 21.26 -5.18
C ASP A 97 -11.80 21.71 -5.34
N ARG A 98 -10.97 21.55 -4.29
CA ARG A 98 -9.54 21.85 -4.33
C ARG A 98 -8.78 20.92 -5.26
N SER A 99 -9.00 19.61 -5.16
CA SER A 99 -8.33 18.62 -6.02
C SER A 99 -8.66 18.81 -7.50
N LEU A 100 -9.90 19.17 -7.84
CA LEU A 100 -10.26 19.53 -9.21
C LEU A 100 -9.58 20.82 -9.67
N SER A 101 -9.51 21.84 -8.81
CA SER A 101 -8.79 23.09 -9.12
C SER A 101 -7.30 22.82 -9.35
N PHE A 102 -6.67 21.99 -8.53
CA PHE A 102 -5.27 21.62 -8.70
C PHE A 102 -5.04 20.81 -9.96
N LEU A 103 -5.94 19.89 -10.28
CA LEU A 103 -5.86 19.10 -11.51
C LEU A 103 -5.93 19.99 -12.76
N ASP A 104 -6.89 20.91 -12.81
CA ASP A 104 -7.05 21.81 -13.95
C ASP A 104 -5.82 22.73 -14.09
N GLU A 105 -5.21 23.18 -12.99
CA GLU A 105 -3.95 23.98 -13.02
C GLU A 105 -2.74 23.13 -13.46
N CYS A 106 -2.57 21.93 -12.92
CA CYS A 106 -1.46 21.04 -13.26
C CYS A 106 -1.51 20.61 -14.73
N LEU A 107 -2.70 20.35 -15.28
CA LEU A 107 -2.89 20.04 -16.70
C LEU A 107 -2.46 21.20 -17.60
N GLN A 108 -2.82 22.45 -17.26
CA GLN A 108 -2.40 23.62 -18.01
C GLN A 108 -0.88 23.85 -17.97
N LEU A 109 -0.24 23.53 -16.84
CA LEU A 109 1.22 23.60 -16.70
C LEU A 109 1.92 22.46 -17.45
N LEU A 110 1.33 21.25 -17.44
CA LEU A 110 1.83 20.09 -18.17
C LEU A 110 1.87 20.34 -19.68
N GLU A 111 0.81 20.92 -20.25
CA GLU A 111 0.76 21.30 -21.68
C GLU A 111 1.90 22.26 -22.11
N LYS A 112 2.43 23.03 -21.16
CA LYS A 112 3.50 24.02 -21.39
C LYS A 112 4.89 23.50 -21.03
N SER A 113 5.01 22.24 -20.61
CA SER A 113 6.24 21.65 -20.06
C SER A 113 6.84 20.62 -21.03
N PRO A 114 7.72 21.03 -21.97
CA PRO A 114 8.37 20.09 -22.90
C PRO A 114 9.21 19.02 -22.18
N GLU A 115 9.70 19.31 -20.97
CA GLU A 115 10.48 18.38 -20.15
C GLU A 115 9.66 17.20 -19.62
N LEU A 116 8.34 17.35 -19.57
CA LEU A 116 7.37 16.32 -19.17
C LEU A 116 6.65 15.70 -20.37
N GLN A 117 7.19 15.88 -21.58
CA GLN A 117 6.65 15.23 -22.76
C GLN A 117 6.76 13.70 -22.59
N GLY A 118 5.60 13.04 -22.49
CA GLY A 118 5.50 11.59 -22.24
C GLY A 118 5.09 11.23 -20.80
N SER A 119 5.21 12.17 -19.85
CA SER A 119 4.71 11.98 -18.51
C SER A 119 3.18 12.00 -18.47
N VAL A 120 2.59 11.16 -17.64
CA VAL A 120 1.15 10.95 -17.52
C VAL A 120 0.67 11.35 -16.13
N ILE A 121 -0.30 12.25 -16.07
CA ILE A 121 -0.94 12.64 -14.82
C ILE A 121 -2.05 11.65 -14.43
N ILE A 122 -2.06 11.24 -13.16
CA ILE A 122 -3.08 10.39 -12.55
C ILE A 122 -4.00 11.29 -11.70
N GLY A 123 -5.30 11.26 -11.97
CA GLY A 123 -6.28 12.05 -11.23
C GLY A 123 -6.65 11.41 -9.89
N ALA A 124 -6.58 12.16 -8.80
CA ALA A 124 -6.96 11.67 -7.47
C ALA A 124 -8.47 11.81 -7.23
N ILE A 125 -9.10 10.74 -6.76
CA ILE A 125 -10.51 10.70 -6.38
C ILE A 125 -10.62 10.91 -4.89
N GLU A 126 -11.22 12.04 -4.50
CA GLU A 126 -11.39 12.47 -3.11
C GLU A 126 -12.85 12.42 -2.68
N GLY A 127 -13.12 12.90 -1.46
CA GLY A 127 -14.48 13.03 -0.91
C GLY A 127 -14.68 12.37 0.44
N GLY A 128 -13.61 11.82 1.03
CA GLY A 128 -13.66 11.12 2.32
C GLY A 128 -14.73 10.02 2.35
N ASP A 129 -15.48 9.97 3.44
CA ASP A 129 -16.52 8.96 3.67
C ASP A 129 -17.89 9.34 3.05
N VAL A 130 -17.95 10.46 2.32
CA VAL A 130 -19.22 10.99 1.80
C VAL A 130 -19.45 10.50 0.37
N LEU A 131 -20.29 9.48 0.22
CA LEU A 131 -20.61 8.85 -1.07
C LEU A 131 -20.95 9.86 -2.18
N GLU A 132 -21.82 10.83 -1.90
CA GLU A 132 -22.21 11.86 -2.88
C GLU A 132 -21.00 12.64 -3.43
N GLU A 133 -20.04 12.99 -2.57
CA GLU A 133 -18.83 13.73 -2.95
C GLU A 133 -17.80 12.83 -3.63
N ARG A 134 -17.69 11.56 -3.23
CA ARG A 134 -16.87 10.54 -3.91
C ARG A 134 -17.32 10.33 -5.36
N LEU A 135 -18.62 10.14 -5.58
CA LEU A 135 -19.18 9.98 -6.93
C LEU A 135 -18.99 11.27 -7.76
N ARG A 136 -19.17 12.44 -7.14
CA ARG A 136 -18.90 13.71 -7.82
C ARG A 136 -17.43 13.83 -8.22
N SER A 137 -16.50 13.50 -7.32
CA SER A 137 -15.07 13.52 -7.60
C SER A 137 -14.70 12.59 -8.75
N ALA A 138 -15.21 11.35 -8.75
CA ALA A 138 -15.01 10.38 -9.81
C ALA A 138 -15.48 10.92 -11.17
N ARG A 139 -16.75 11.34 -11.25
CA ARG A 139 -17.36 11.85 -12.50
C ARG A 139 -16.68 13.11 -13.02
N GLU A 140 -16.30 14.04 -12.14
CA GLU A 140 -15.64 15.27 -12.55
C GLU A 140 -14.21 15.01 -13.01
N THR A 141 -13.45 14.19 -12.28
CA THR A 141 -12.07 13.85 -12.64
C THR A 141 -12.01 13.09 -13.96
N ALA A 142 -12.96 12.17 -14.21
CA ALA A 142 -13.06 11.43 -15.46
C ALA A 142 -13.31 12.28 -16.72
N LYS A 143 -13.81 13.52 -16.57
CA LYS A 143 -13.95 14.48 -17.67
C LYS A 143 -12.63 15.09 -18.13
N ARG A 144 -11.57 14.99 -17.32
CA ARG A 144 -10.24 15.52 -17.64
C ARG A 144 -9.40 14.48 -18.39
N PRO A 145 -8.41 14.90 -19.20
CA PRO A 145 -7.54 14.00 -19.94
C PRO A 145 -6.44 13.36 -19.06
N VAL A 146 -6.83 12.78 -17.92
CA VAL A 146 -5.92 12.02 -17.04
C VAL A 146 -5.67 10.62 -17.62
N GLY A 147 -4.51 10.04 -17.33
CA GLY A 147 -4.16 8.69 -17.81
C GLY A 147 -4.72 7.55 -16.97
N GLY A 148 -5.16 7.84 -15.75
CA GLY A 148 -5.72 6.88 -14.79
C GLY A 148 -6.24 7.59 -13.55
N PHE A 149 -6.72 6.80 -12.59
CA PHE A 149 -7.35 7.31 -11.38
C PHE A 149 -6.71 6.72 -10.13
N LEU A 150 -6.40 7.57 -9.16
CA LEU A 150 -5.99 7.15 -7.82
C LEU A 150 -7.19 7.24 -6.88
N LEU A 151 -7.53 6.12 -6.25
CA LEU A 151 -8.47 6.06 -5.14
C LEU A 151 -7.70 6.38 -3.85
N ASP A 152 -7.79 7.63 -3.40
CA ASP A 152 -7.13 8.12 -2.18
C ASP A 152 -8.07 8.05 -0.97
N GLY A 153 -7.56 8.17 0.25
CA GLY A 153 -8.34 8.28 1.49
C GLY A 153 -8.99 6.99 1.98
N PHE A 154 -8.43 5.82 1.63
CA PHE A 154 -8.88 4.49 2.08
C PHE A 154 -7.91 3.80 3.05
N GLN A 155 -6.79 4.46 3.35
CA GLN A 155 -5.77 4.04 4.31
C GLN A 155 -6.30 3.97 5.75
N GLY A 156 -5.75 3.03 6.53
CA GLY A 156 -6.03 2.89 7.96
C GLY A 156 -7.37 2.23 8.32
N HIS A 157 -7.68 2.23 9.63
CA HIS A 157 -8.80 1.51 10.24
C HIS A 157 -9.99 2.38 10.67
N ALA A 158 -9.87 3.70 10.53
CA ALA A 158 -10.90 4.63 11.00
C ALA A 158 -12.23 4.48 10.23
N MET A 159 -12.18 4.00 8.99
CA MET A 159 -13.36 3.73 8.18
C MET A 159 -13.80 2.27 8.35
N ALA A 160 -15.06 2.05 8.69
CA ALA A 160 -15.62 0.70 8.80
C ALA A 160 -15.44 -0.07 7.48
N LYS A 161 -15.04 -1.34 7.57
CA LYS A 161 -14.72 -2.20 6.41
C LYS A 161 -15.84 -2.20 5.36
N GLU A 162 -17.09 -2.37 5.77
CA GLU A 162 -18.23 -2.39 4.84
C GLU A 162 -18.40 -1.06 4.10
N THR A 163 -18.31 0.07 4.83
CA THR A 163 -18.35 1.41 4.24
C THR A 163 -17.24 1.61 3.23
N LYS A 164 -16.00 1.22 3.58
CA LYS A 164 -14.82 1.28 2.71
C LYS A 164 -15.07 0.55 1.40
N LEU A 165 -15.48 -0.70 1.49
CA LEU A 165 -15.73 -1.57 0.34
C LEU A 165 -16.89 -1.07 -0.52
N ASN A 166 -17.96 -0.54 0.08
CA ASN A 166 -19.08 0.05 -0.65
C ASN A 166 -18.69 1.34 -1.40
N LEU A 167 -17.87 2.19 -0.79
CA LEU A 167 -17.36 3.40 -1.42
C LEU A 167 -16.45 3.06 -2.61
N ILE A 168 -15.53 2.11 -2.44
CA ILE A 168 -14.63 1.65 -3.53
C ILE A 168 -15.47 1.16 -4.72
N ALA A 169 -16.41 0.24 -4.48
CA ALA A 169 -17.26 -0.32 -5.54
C ALA A 169 -18.11 0.75 -6.24
N SER A 170 -18.64 1.72 -5.48
CA SER A 170 -19.46 2.80 -6.03
C SER A 170 -18.62 3.77 -6.87
N VAL A 171 -17.38 4.06 -6.46
CA VAL A 171 -16.46 4.92 -7.20
C VAL A 171 -15.99 4.25 -8.49
N THR A 172 -15.53 3.00 -8.43
CA THR A 172 -15.00 2.30 -9.61
C THR A 172 -16.06 2.11 -10.69
N ALA A 173 -17.33 1.94 -10.32
CA ALA A 173 -18.46 1.88 -11.26
C ALA A 173 -18.69 3.19 -12.05
N GLU A 174 -18.21 4.33 -11.57
CA GLU A 174 -18.31 5.62 -12.27
C GLU A 174 -17.09 5.92 -13.16
N LEU A 175 -16.02 5.14 -13.02
CA LEU A 175 -14.76 5.37 -13.73
C LEU A 175 -14.70 4.56 -15.03
N PRO A 176 -14.17 5.14 -16.11
CA PRO A 176 -14.11 4.47 -17.41
C PRO A 176 -13.21 3.22 -17.36
N GLU A 177 -13.65 2.15 -18.03
CA GLU A 177 -13.02 0.81 -17.99
C GLU A 177 -11.68 0.71 -18.73
N ASP A 178 -11.40 1.64 -19.64
CA ASP A 178 -10.19 1.67 -20.46
C ASP A 178 -9.00 2.36 -19.78
N LYS A 179 -9.14 2.76 -18.51
CA LYS A 179 -8.10 3.45 -17.72
C LYS A 179 -7.84 2.73 -16.39
N PRO A 180 -6.57 2.66 -15.93
CA PRO A 180 -6.22 1.97 -14.70
C PRO A 180 -6.71 2.71 -13.46
N ARG A 181 -7.07 1.94 -12.43
CA ARG A 181 -7.40 2.38 -11.08
C ARG A 181 -6.31 1.95 -10.11
N ILE A 182 -5.60 2.91 -9.56
CA ILE A 182 -4.59 2.74 -8.51
C ILE A 182 -5.28 2.98 -7.16
N ILE A 183 -4.95 2.23 -6.12
CA ILE A 183 -5.41 2.52 -4.76
C ILE A 183 -4.22 2.81 -3.84
N HIS A 184 -4.34 3.84 -3.02
CA HIS A 184 -3.32 4.22 -2.04
C HIS A 184 -3.58 3.51 -0.69
N GLY A 185 -2.52 3.06 -0.03
CA GLY A 185 -2.58 2.66 1.39
C GLY A 185 -3.30 1.35 1.69
N ILE A 186 -3.51 0.50 0.67
CA ILE A 186 -4.01 -0.87 0.81
C ILE A 186 -2.94 -1.84 0.35
N GLY A 187 -2.41 -2.65 1.28
CA GLY A 187 -1.36 -3.64 0.97
C GLY A 187 -1.49 -4.97 1.71
N LYS A 188 -2.45 -5.13 2.63
CA LYS A 188 -2.69 -6.43 3.27
C LYS A 188 -3.34 -7.40 2.26
N PRO A 189 -2.92 -8.67 2.19
CA PRO A 189 -3.39 -9.61 1.16
C PRO A 189 -4.91 -9.77 1.06
N ASP A 190 -5.62 -9.81 2.18
CA ASP A 190 -7.08 -9.92 2.22
C ASP A 190 -7.77 -8.64 1.72
N GLU A 191 -7.27 -7.46 2.12
CA GLU A 191 -7.81 -6.17 1.65
C GLU A 191 -7.55 -5.96 0.15
N VAL A 192 -6.40 -6.42 -0.36
CA VAL A 192 -6.06 -6.38 -1.79
C VAL A 192 -7.09 -7.17 -2.60
N LEU A 193 -7.42 -8.40 -2.19
CA LEU A 193 -8.40 -9.24 -2.90
C LEU A 193 -9.79 -8.63 -2.92
N GLU A 194 -10.24 -8.04 -1.80
CA GLU A 194 -11.51 -7.32 -1.74
C GLU A 194 -11.56 -6.12 -2.71
N CYS A 195 -10.44 -5.41 -2.88
CA CYS A 195 -10.35 -4.28 -3.80
C CYS A 195 -10.31 -4.72 -5.27
N ILE A 196 -9.65 -5.84 -5.58
CA ILE A 196 -9.61 -6.41 -6.93
C ILE A 196 -11.02 -6.76 -7.43
N GLU A 197 -11.82 -7.43 -6.60
CA GLU A 197 -13.23 -7.74 -6.93
C GLU A 197 -14.07 -6.51 -7.23
N ARG A 198 -13.62 -5.35 -6.76
CA ARG A 198 -14.29 -4.06 -6.92
C ARG A 198 -13.66 -3.20 -8.01
N GLY A 199 -12.80 -3.77 -8.85
CA GLY A 199 -12.27 -3.10 -10.05
C GLY A 199 -11.06 -2.21 -9.81
N VAL A 200 -10.27 -2.48 -8.77
CA VAL A 200 -8.95 -1.85 -8.57
C VAL A 200 -7.87 -2.68 -9.27
N ASP A 201 -6.96 -2.01 -9.98
CA ASP A 201 -5.97 -2.64 -10.85
C ASP A 201 -4.56 -2.66 -10.26
N ILE A 202 -4.14 -1.56 -9.61
CA ILE A 202 -2.75 -1.33 -9.20
C ILE A 202 -2.70 -0.99 -7.70
N PHE A 203 -1.75 -1.61 -7.00
CA PHE A 203 -1.56 -1.51 -5.56
C PHE A 203 -0.12 -1.13 -5.24
N GLU A 204 0.07 -0.43 -4.13
CA GLU A 204 1.38 -0.16 -3.56
C GLU A 204 1.88 -1.38 -2.77
N SER A 205 3.17 -1.72 -2.92
CA SER A 205 3.78 -2.87 -2.25
C SER A 205 4.53 -2.48 -0.97
N PHE A 206 3.95 -1.59 -0.14
CA PHE A 206 4.56 -1.15 1.12
C PHE A 206 4.41 -2.17 2.26
N PHE A 207 3.38 -3.04 2.21
CA PHE A 207 3.15 -4.06 3.23
C PHE A 207 4.36 -5.00 3.46
N PRO A 208 4.99 -5.62 2.43
CA PRO A 208 6.21 -6.42 2.63
C PRO A 208 7.39 -5.61 3.19
N PHE A 209 7.43 -4.29 2.94
CA PHE A 209 8.39 -3.41 3.59
C PHE A 209 8.12 -3.29 5.09
N GLN A 210 6.88 -2.98 5.49
CA GLN A 210 6.50 -2.91 6.90
C GLN A 210 6.75 -4.23 7.65
N VAL A 211 6.48 -5.38 7.02
CA VAL A 211 6.78 -6.73 7.54
C VAL A 211 8.27 -6.87 7.86
N THR A 212 9.12 -6.36 6.97
CA THR A 212 10.58 -6.43 7.15
C THR A 212 11.07 -5.53 8.27
N GLU A 213 10.56 -4.29 8.35
CA GLU A 213 10.95 -3.33 9.38
C GLU A 213 10.65 -3.84 10.80
N ARG A 214 9.59 -4.63 10.97
CA ARG A 214 9.28 -5.30 12.26
C ARG A 214 10.03 -6.61 12.50
N GLY A 215 10.86 -7.06 11.55
CA GLY A 215 11.69 -8.26 11.65
C GLY A 215 10.91 -9.56 11.41
N CYS A 216 9.89 -9.50 10.57
CA CYS A 216 9.03 -10.62 10.23
C CYS A 216 9.24 -11.11 8.79
N ALA A 217 8.81 -12.33 8.50
CA ALA A 217 8.78 -12.90 7.16
C ALA A 217 7.35 -13.30 6.77
N LEU A 218 6.90 -12.90 5.58
CA LEU A 218 5.64 -13.36 5.00
C LEU A 218 5.69 -14.88 4.81
N SER A 219 4.61 -15.55 5.20
CA SER A 219 4.52 -17.02 5.18
C SER A 219 3.14 -17.56 4.80
N PHE A 220 2.17 -16.69 4.53
CA PHE A 220 0.83 -17.10 4.10
C PHE A 220 0.84 -17.84 2.77
N SER A 221 -0.04 -18.83 2.64
CA SER A 221 -0.25 -19.60 1.43
C SER A 221 -1.19 -18.87 0.47
N TYR A 222 -0.86 -18.94 -0.82
CA TYR A 222 -1.69 -18.54 -1.95
C TYR A 222 -1.81 -19.65 -3.00
N ASP A 223 -1.44 -20.88 -2.65
CA ASP A 223 -1.54 -22.03 -3.54
C ASP A 223 -2.94 -22.67 -3.48
N CYS A 224 -3.70 -22.51 -4.57
CA CYS A 224 -5.04 -23.11 -4.72
C CYS A 224 -5.00 -24.59 -5.14
N HIS A 225 -3.82 -25.12 -5.44
CA HIS A 225 -3.59 -26.53 -5.75
C HIS A 225 -2.65 -27.13 -4.71
N PRO A 226 -3.09 -27.29 -3.45
CA PRO A 226 -2.25 -27.91 -2.45
C PRO A 226 -1.88 -29.30 -2.94
N ASN A 227 -0.58 -29.57 -3.05
CA ASN A 227 -0.11 -30.95 -3.10
C ASN A 227 -0.67 -31.64 -1.84
N PRO A 228 -1.40 -32.77 -1.94
CA PRO A 228 -2.04 -33.42 -0.79
C PRO A 228 -1.08 -33.70 0.39
N GLU A 229 0.23 -33.80 0.12
CA GLU A 229 1.28 -33.93 1.14
C GLU A 229 1.60 -32.61 1.88
N ALA A 230 1.48 -31.45 1.22
CA ALA A 230 1.76 -30.13 1.81
C ALA A 230 0.63 -29.64 2.75
N ALA A 231 -0.63 -29.98 2.44
CA ALA A 231 -1.77 -29.68 3.29
C ALA A 231 -1.72 -30.40 4.66
N ALA A 232 -1.01 -31.52 4.74
CA ALA A 232 -0.82 -32.26 5.99
C ALA A 232 0.14 -31.56 6.97
N VAL A 233 1.00 -30.65 6.49
CA VAL A 233 1.98 -29.94 7.33
C VAL A 233 1.33 -28.74 8.04
N LEU A 234 0.36 -28.07 7.40
CA LEU A 234 -0.38 -26.95 8.01
C LEU A 234 -1.33 -27.41 9.14
N ASN A 235 -1.86 -28.64 9.04
CA ASN A 235 -2.84 -29.19 10.00
C ASN A 235 -2.23 -29.75 11.30
N GLN A 236 -0.91 -29.74 11.50
CA GLN A 236 -0.29 -30.21 12.75
C GLN A 236 -0.31 -29.16 13.89
N ASN A 237 -0.79 -27.94 13.63
CA ASN A 237 -0.96 -26.91 14.64
C ASN A 237 -2.44 -26.80 15.07
N GLY A 238 -2.85 -27.77 15.90
CA GLY A 238 -4.00 -27.82 16.83
C GLY A 238 -5.23 -26.92 16.62
N VAL A 239 -6.37 -27.58 16.35
CA VAL A 239 -7.73 -27.06 16.53
C VAL A 239 -8.15 -27.20 18.01
N GLN A 240 -8.56 -26.10 18.66
CA GLN A 240 -9.43 -26.13 19.85
C GLN A 240 -10.44 -24.98 19.79
N ASP A 241 -11.70 -25.30 20.11
CA ASP A 241 -12.90 -24.44 20.03
C ASP A 241 -12.85 -23.21 20.94
N PRO A 242 -13.54 -22.09 20.62
CA PRO A 242 -13.51 -20.87 21.42
C PRO A 242 -14.57 -20.87 22.53
N GLU A 243 -14.15 -20.66 23.77
CA GLU A 243 -15.01 -20.19 24.86
C GLU A 243 -15.02 -18.65 24.91
N GLU A 244 -16.22 -18.09 25.06
CA GLU A 244 -16.49 -16.65 25.18
C GLU A 244 -15.81 -16.05 26.42
N ASN A 245 -15.08 -14.94 26.26
CA ASN A 245 -14.83 -14.03 27.38
C ASN A 245 -14.72 -12.57 26.94
N ASN A 246 -15.52 -11.75 27.60
CA ASN A 246 -15.60 -10.30 27.48
C ASN A 246 -14.34 -9.64 28.09
N ALA A 247 -13.77 -8.66 27.39
CA ALA A 247 -12.78 -7.75 27.97
C ALA A 247 -13.10 -6.30 27.56
N GLU A 248 -13.27 -5.46 28.58
CA GLU A 248 -13.45 -4.01 28.50
C GLU A 248 -12.17 -3.35 27.95
N LYS A 249 -12.35 -2.33 27.09
CA LYS A 249 -11.27 -1.51 26.51
C LYS A 249 -11.08 -0.26 27.35
N ASP A 250 -9.87 -0.03 27.82
CA ASP A 250 -9.42 1.31 28.21
C ASP A 250 -8.89 2.03 26.97
N GLU A 251 -9.41 3.24 26.77
CA GLU A 251 -9.00 4.22 25.76
C GLU A 251 -7.80 5.00 26.29
N ASP A 252 -6.68 5.02 25.57
CA ASP A 252 -5.91 6.25 25.31
C ASP A 252 -4.67 6.01 24.42
N GLU A 253 -4.36 7.05 23.65
CA GLU A 253 -3.16 7.34 22.83
C GLU A 253 -3.09 6.85 21.35
N ILE A 254 -3.48 7.79 20.48
CA ILE A 254 -3.22 7.84 19.04
C ILE A 254 -1.75 8.25 18.80
N SER A 255 -0.87 7.33 18.39
CA SER A 255 0.24 7.61 17.45
C SER A 255 1.04 6.34 17.10
N GLY A 256 1.16 6.03 15.81
CA GLY A 256 2.03 4.97 15.28
C GLY A 256 1.31 4.06 14.29
N ALA A 257 1.75 4.06 13.02
CA ALA A 257 1.26 3.17 11.97
C ALA A 257 1.41 1.69 12.40
N ASP A 258 0.33 0.91 12.22
CA ASP A 258 0.17 -0.54 12.46
C ASP A 258 1.47 -1.30 12.78
N SER A 259 1.85 -1.31 14.06
CA SER A 259 2.99 -2.08 14.61
C SER A 259 2.60 -3.52 14.97
N GLU A 260 1.39 -3.96 14.63
CA GLU A 260 0.90 -5.30 14.99
C GLU A 260 1.30 -6.34 13.95
N ILE A 261 1.85 -7.46 14.45
CA ILE A 261 2.15 -8.65 13.65
C ILE A 261 0.82 -9.24 13.15
N THR A 262 0.71 -9.42 11.85
CA THR A 262 -0.47 -9.99 11.20
C THR A 262 -0.42 -11.52 11.17
N PRO A 263 -1.54 -12.20 10.88
CA PRO A 263 -1.54 -13.64 10.63
C PRO A 263 -0.76 -14.10 9.39
N PHE A 264 -0.37 -13.18 8.51
CA PHE A 264 0.28 -13.50 7.25
C PHE A 264 1.79 -13.70 7.37
N GLU A 265 2.36 -13.50 8.56
CA GLU A 265 3.79 -13.42 8.79
C GLU A 265 4.24 -14.13 10.07
N ILE A 266 5.52 -14.50 10.09
CA ILE A 266 6.20 -15.08 11.26
C ILE A 266 7.23 -14.10 11.82
N SER A 267 7.25 -13.93 13.14
CA SER A 267 8.27 -13.15 13.85
C SER A 267 9.54 -13.98 14.02
N LEU A 268 10.59 -13.66 13.27
CA LEU A 268 11.89 -14.33 13.39
C LEU A 268 12.67 -13.90 14.63
N LYS A 269 12.17 -12.94 15.41
CA LYS A 269 12.70 -12.61 16.75
C LYS A 269 12.30 -13.65 17.80
N ASP A 270 11.30 -14.50 17.51
CA ASP A 270 10.82 -15.51 18.45
C ASP A 270 11.89 -16.59 18.70
N LYS A 271 12.13 -16.93 19.97
CA LYS A 271 13.14 -17.95 20.37
C LYS A 271 12.92 -19.33 19.77
N ARG A 272 11.70 -19.67 19.34
CA ARG A 272 11.41 -20.97 18.70
C ARG A 272 12.21 -21.17 17.40
N TYR A 273 12.60 -20.09 16.74
CA TYR A 273 13.35 -20.14 15.49
C TYR A 273 14.87 -20.24 15.69
N GLN A 274 15.37 -20.18 16.93
CA GLN A 274 16.81 -20.20 17.23
C GLN A 274 17.54 -21.46 16.72
N GLU A 275 16.83 -22.59 16.67
CA GLU A 275 17.33 -23.91 16.23
C GLU A 275 16.50 -24.46 15.07
N ASP A 276 15.75 -23.59 14.37
CA ASP A 276 14.98 -23.97 13.19
C ASP A 276 15.85 -23.84 11.93
N PHE A 277 16.39 -24.96 11.46
CA PHE A 277 17.26 -25.01 10.29
C PHE A 277 16.51 -25.10 8.95
N GLY A 278 15.19 -24.92 8.93
CA GLY A 278 14.41 -24.84 7.70
C GLY A 278 14.52 -23.47 7.01
N PRO A 279 14.10 -23.36 5.73
CA PRO A 279 13.98 -22.09 5.02
C PRO A 279 12.85 -21.23 5.59
N LEU A 280 12.81 -19.92 5.30
CA LEU A 280 11.72 -19.04 5.77
C LEU A 280 10.35 -19.54 5.30
N LEU A 281 10.27 -20.01 4.06
CA LEU A 281 9.09 -20.65 3.48
C LEU A 281 9.51 -21.80 2.57
N GLU A 282 8.91 -22.97 2.77
CA GLU A 282 9.14 -24.15 1.93
C GLU A 282 8.74 -23.89 0.47
N GLY A 283 9.57 -24.33 -0.47
CA GLY A 283 9.32 -24.14 -1.91
C GLY A 283 9.58 -22.72 -2.44
N CYS A 284 9.91 -21.74 -1.59
CA CYS A 284 10.24 -20.38 -2.03
C CYS A 284 11.58 -20.33 -2.78
N THR A 285 11.60 -19.65 -3.93
CA THR A 285 12.76 -19.55 -4.81
C THR A 285 13.62 -18.30 -4.57
N CYS A 286 13.34 -17.52 -3.51
CA CYS A 286 14.11 -16.32 -3.19
C CYS A 286 15.53 -16.67 -2.72
N TYR A 287 16.45 -15.71 -2.83
CA TYR A 287 17.85 -15.88 -2.40
C TYR A 287 17.96 -16.33 -0.93
N CYS A 288 17.12 -15.77 -0.05
CA CYS A 288 17.13 -16.09 1.37
C CYS A 288 16.77 -17.57 1.61
N CYS A 289 15.62 -18.03 1.11
CA CYS A 289 15.15 -19.41 1.30
C CYS A 289 16.06 -20.45 0.65
N GLN A 290 16.77 -20.10 -0.43
CA GLN A 290 17.68 -21.03 -1.11
C GLN A 290 19.02 -21.23 -0.39
N ARG A 291 19.42 -20.30 0.49
CA ARG A 291 20.80 -20.28 1.05
C ARG A 291 20.87 -20.14 2.56
N HIS A 292 19.78 -19.74 3.20
CA HIS A 292 19.76 -19.40 4.62
C HIS A 292 18.58 -20.07 5.32
N THR A 293 18.72 -20.19 6.64
CA THR A 293 17.73 -20.84 7.50
C THR A 293 17.04 -19.82 8.40
N ARG A 294 15.90 -20.18 8.99
CA ARG A 294 15.21 -19.36 10.01
C ARG A 294 16.14 -19.07 11.20
N ALA A 295 16.90 -20.07 11.67
CA ALA A 295 17.90 -19.93 12.73
C ALA A 295 18.98 -18.91 12.39
N TYR A 296 19.45 -18.89 11.14
CA TYR A 296 20.44 -17.91 10.71
C TYR A 296 19.88 -16.49 10.73
N VAL A 297 18.67 -16.28 10.18
CA VAL A 297 18.04 -14.95 10.19
C VAL A 297 17.66 -14.52 11.61
N HIS A 298 17.20 -15.44 12.45
CA HIS A 298 16.98 -15.21 13.89
C HIS A 298 18.27 -14.72 14.56
N HIS A 299 19.38 -15.42 14.33
CA HIS A 299 20.68 -15.02 14.86
C HIS A 299 21.05 -13.60 14.44
N LEU A 300 20.96 -13.27 13.14
CA LEU A 300 21.26 -11.92 12.63
C LEU A 300 20.38 -10.83 13.28
N LEU A 301 19.09 -11.10 13.48
CA LEU A 301 18.18 -10.17 14.17
C LEU A 301 18.58 -9.97 15.64
N VAL A 302 18.90 -11.05 16.35
CA VAL A 302 19.30 -10.99 17.77
C VAL A 302 20.65 -10.30 17.97
N THR A 303 21.57 -10.46 17.01
CA THR A 303 22.87 -9.79 17.04
C THR A 303 22.84 -8.37 16.46
N ASN A 304 21.66 -7.87 16.06
CA ASN A 304 21.46 -6.54 15.44
C ASN A 304 22.30 -6.31 14.17
N GLU A 305 22.41 -7.34 13.33
CA GLU A 305 23.09 -7.26 12.04
C GLU A 305 22.14 -6.79 10.92
N LEU A 306 22.52 -5.72 10.21
CA LEU A 306 21.68 -5.12 9.14
C LEU A 306 21.40 -6.08 7.98
N LEU A 307 22.22 -7.12 7.81
CA LEU A 307 22.01 -8.16 6.79
C LEU A 307 20.66 -8.87 6.96
N ALA A 308 20.12 -8.94 8.19
CA ALA A 308 18.80 -9.51 8.44
C ALA A 308 17.72 -8.80 7.62
N GLY A 309 17.72 -7.46 7.65
CA GLY A 309 16.76 -6.63 6.90
C GLY A 309 16.86 -6.86 5.40
N VAL A 310 18.09 -6.94 4.87
CA VAL A 310 18.31 -7.20 3.43
C VAL A 310 17.73 -8.56 3.01
N LEU A 311 18.00 -9.63 3.78
CA LEU A 311 17.50 -10.97 3.48
C LEU A 311 15.97 -11.07 3.59
N LEU A 312 15.40 -10.45 4.62
CA LEU A 312 13.95 -10.36 4.80
C LEU A 312 13.29 -9.58 3.66
N MET A 313 13.88 -8.47 3.23
CA MET A 313 13.39 -7.65 2.13
C MET A 313 13.32 -8.45 0.83
N MET A 314 14.38 -9.19 0.50
CA MET A 314 14.41 -10.05 -0.68
C MET A 314 13.31 -11.13 -0.64
N HIS A 315 13.11 -11.75 0.52
CA HIS A 315 12.07 -12.77 0.70
C HIS A 315 10.66 -12.17 0.61
N ASN A 316 10.39 -11.12 1.37
CA ASN A 316 9.06 -10.54 1.49
C ASN A 316 8.57 -9.95 0.17
N PHE A 317 9.43 -9.27 -0.60
CA PHE A 317 9.07 -8.81 -1.94
C PHE A 317 8.85 -9.96 -2.92
N GLN A 318 9.73 -10.97 -2.94
CA GLN A 318 9.55 -12.13 -3.82
C GLN A 318 8.22 -12.84 -3.52
N HIS A 319 7.90 -13.03 -2.24
CA HIS A 319 6.65 -13.68 -1.80
C HIS A 319 5.42 -12.86 -2.21
N TYR A 320 5.43 -11.55 -1.94
CA TYR A 320 4.32 -10.67 -2.25
C TYR A 320 4.09 -10.51 -3.76
N PHE A 321 5.15 -10.43 -4.57
CA PHE A 321 5.02 -10.41 -6.03
C PHE A 321 4.54 -11.75 -6.61
N SER A 322 4.96 -12.87 -6.00
CA SER A 322 4.47 -14.20 -6.38
C SER A 322 2.98 -14.36 -6.06
N PHE A 323 2.50 -13.78 -4.96
CA PHE A 323 1.08 -13.67 -4.64
C PHE A 323 0.29 -12.91 -5.72
N PHE A 324 0.78 -11.76 -6.20
CA PHE A 324 0.16 -11.05 -7.33
C PHE A 324 0.22 -11.86 -8.65
N GLY A 325 1.24 -12.70 -8.83
CA GLY A 325 1.28 -13.71 -9.88
C GLY A 325 0.12 -14.70 -9.78
N ALA A 326 -0.05 -15.30 -8.59
CA ALA A 326 -1.12 -16.25 -8.29
C ALA A 326 -2.52 -15.63 -8.45
N ILE A 327 -2.71 -14.35 -8.09
CA ILE A 327 -3.95 -13.61 -8.35
C ILE A 327 -4.28 -13.60 -9.85
N ARG A 328 -3.32 -13.24 -10.70
CA ARG A 328 -3.55 -13.16 -12.16
C ARG A 328 -3.85 -14.53 -12.75
N ASP A 329 -3.19 -15.57 -12.27
CA ASP A 329 -3.46 -16.95 -12.70
C ASP A 329 -4.83 -17.42 -12.21
N ALA A 330 -5.23 -17.09 -10.97
CA ALA A 330 -6.55 -17.40 -10.44
C ALA A 330 -7.67 -16.66 -11.20
N LEU A 331 -7.46 -15.41 -11.61
CA LEU A 331 -8.38 -14.67 -12.48
C LEU A 331 -8.53 -15.35 -13.84
N ARG A 332 -7.41 -15.76 -14.47
CA ARG A 332 -7.41 -16.48 -15.75
C ARG A 332 -8.16 -17.81 -15.67
N ASP A 333 -7.99 -18.52 -14.55
CA ASP A 333 -8.57 -19.85 -14.32
C ASP A 333 -9.97 -19.81 -13.69
N ASN A 334 -10.52 -18.61 -13.42
CA ASN A 334 -11.78 -18.41 -12.71
C ASN A 334 -11.84 -19.07 -11.31
N LYS A 335 -10.73 -18.98 -10.57
CA LYS A 335 -10.52 -19.53 -9.22
C LYS A 335 -10.26 -18.46 -8.15
N LEU A 336 -10.55 -17.18 -8.44
CA LEU A 336 -10.29 -16.08 -7.50
C LEU A 336 -10.97 -16.29 -6.14
N GLU A 337 -12.23 -16.76 -6.14
CA GLU A 337 -12.97 -17.06 -4.90
C GLU A 337 -12.26 -18.09 -4.01
N GLN A 338 -11.63 -19.11 -4.60
CA GLN A 338 -10.89 -20.13 -3.86
C GLN A 338 -9.63 -19.53 -3.23
N LEU A 339 -8.91 -18.69 -3.99
CA LEU A 339 -7.75 -17.96 -3.49
C LEU A 339 -8.14 -17.02 -2.33
N LYS A 340 -9.25 -16.31 -2.48
CA LYS A 340 -9.78 -15.42 -1.45
C LYS A 340 -10.17 -16.16 -0.18
N GLU A 341 -10.90 -17.27 -0.30
CA GLU A 341 -11.27 -18.08 0.86
C GLU A 341 -10.01 -18.58 1.60
N LEU A 342 -8.99 -19.02 0.86
CA LEU A 342 -7.71 -19.47 1.42
C LEU A 342 -7.01 -18.34 2.20
N VAL A 343 -6.89 -17.15 1.62
CA VAL A 343 -6.22 -15.99 2.24
C VAL A 343 -7.02 -15.47 3.43
N CYS A 344 -8.34 -15.32 3.30
CA CYS A 344 -9.20 -14.85 4.39
C CYS A 344 -9.25 -15.84 5.57
N ARG A 345 -9.22 -17.16 5.31
CA ARG A 345 -9.15 -18.16 6.38
C ARG A 345 -7.88 -18.00 7.23
N GLN A 346 -6.76 -17.68 6.60
CA GLN A 346 -5.50 -17.40 7.29
C GLN A 346 -5.55 -16.08 8.06
N ALA A 347 -6.33 -15.09 7.60
CA ALA A 347 -6.54 -13.84 8.34
C ALA A 347 -7.37 -14.01 9.62
N LEU A 348 -8.28 -15.00 9.64
CA LEU A 348 -9.15 -15.31 10.79
C LEU A 348 -8.48 -16.19 11.84
N GLN A 349 -7.54 -17.02 11.40
CA GLN A 349 -6.56 -17.61 12.31
C GLN A 349 -5.79 -16.42 12.86
N GLY A 350 -5.82 -16.16 14.18
CA GLY A 350 -5.03 -15.08 14.76
C GLY A 350 -3.55 -15.19 14.35
N PRO A 351 -2.68 -14.20 14.65
CA PRO A 351 -1.25 -14.40 14.48
C PRO A 351 -0.90 -15.76 15.08
N ALA A 352 -0.06 -16.55 14.41
CA ALA A 352 0.29 -17.93 14.79
C ALA A 352 0.92 -18.08 16.21
N ASN A 353 0.79 -17.03 17.03
CA ASN A 353 1.45 -16.65 18.26
C ASN A 353 0.47 -16.25 19.39
N ALA A 354 -0.85 -16.43 19.29
CA ALA A 354 -1.74 -16.29 20.45
C ALA A 354 -1.58 -17.50 21.41
N LYS A 355 -0.69 -17.39 22.39
CA LYS A 355 -0.65 -18.36 23.51
C LYS A 355 -1.94 -18.25 24.33
N PRO A 356 -2.54 -19.37 24.77
CA PRO A 356 -3.53 -19.32 25.85
C PRO A 356 -2.79 -18.81 27.10
N ARG A 357 -3.28 -17.71 27.68
CA ARG A 357 -2.81 -17.24 28.99
C ARG A 357 -3.14 -18.34 30.00
N GLN A 358 -2.10 -18.86 30.66
CA GLN A 358 -2.24 -19.73 31.83
C GLN A 358 -2.73 -18.94 33.04
#